data_AF-A0A1I8BQS5-F1
#
_entry.id   AF-A0A1I8BQS5-F1
#
_cell.length_a   1.000
_cell.length_b   1.000
_cell.length_c   1.000
_cell.angle_alpha   90.00
_cell.angle_beta   90.00
_cell.angle_gamma   90.00
#
_symmetry.space_group_name_H-M   'P 1'
#
loop_
_entity.id
_entity.type
_entity.pdbx_description
1 polymer ?
#
loop_
_entity_poly.entity_id
_entity_poly.type
_entity_poly.pdbx_seq_one_letter_code
_entity_poly.pdbx_strand_id
1 'polypeptide(L)'
;MEIGVHINNIFIRLHANEALIHYGFQSKEEKNFKINKFIFKNNDILGCGLVYPPTILSEKLPYVFFTQNGKQIGKAVLLNQTNGIYEPYIALKCCSVETNFGNDLNSNPFNYSISKHFLAEEFF
;
A
#
# COMPACT_ATOMS: atom_id res chain seq x y z
N MET A 1 4.46 0.46 13.40
CA MET A 1 5.16 0.23 12.13
C MET A 1 4.32 0.84 11.03
N GLU A 2 4.97 1.50 10.09
CA GLU A 2 4.33 2.05 8.90
C GLU A 2 4.96 1.44 7.64
N ILE A 3 4.13 1.12 6.64
CA ILE A 3 4.56 0.82 5.27
C ILE A 3 3.72 1.61 4.28
N GLY A 4 4.26 1.94 3.12
CA GLY A 4 3.48 2.68 2.14
C GLY A 4 4.30 3.15 0.97
N VAL A 5 3.78 4.19 0.33
CA VAL A 5 4.48 4.94 -0.71
C VAL A 5 4.41 6.43 -0.43
N HIS A 6 5.44 7.16 -0.87
CA HIS A 6 5.42 8.62 -0.87
C HIS A 6 5.91 9.20 -2.20
N ILE A 7 5.59 10.47 -2.43
CA ILE A 7 6.23 11.34 -3.43
C ILE A 7 6.04 12.78 -2.97
N ASN A 8 7.13 13.49 -2.66
CA ASN A 8 7.07 14.88 -2.16
C ASN A 8 6.09 15.00 -0.97
N ASN A 9 5.02 15.79 -1.13
CA ASN A 9 3.96 16.02 -0.13
C ASN A 9 2.76 15.07 -0.29
N ILE A 10 2.90 13.99 -1.04
CA ILE A 10 1.87 12.96 -1.20
C ILE A 10 2.36 11.70 -0.51
N PHE A 11 1.51 11.12 0.33
CA PHE A 11 1.83 9.87 1.01
C PHE A 11 0.58 9.03 1.19
N ILE A 12 0.75 7.71 1.14
CA ILE A 12 -0.28 6.73 1.49
C ILE A 12 0.41 5.65 2.31
N ARG A 13 0.00 5.52 3.57
CA ARG A 13 0.70 4.71 4.58
C ARG A 13 -0.29 3.87 5.37
N LEU A 14 0.05 2.61 5.58
CA LEU A 14 -0.61 1.73 6.54
C LEU A 14 0.08 1.89 7.89
N HIS A 15 -0.67 2.35 8.89
CA HIS A 15 -0.27 2.39 10.30
C HIS A 15 -0.72 1.09 10.96
N ALA A 16 0.17 0.10 11.00
CA ALA A 16 -0.18 -1.24 11.46
C ALA A 16 -0.63 -1.27 12.94
N ASN A 17 -0.01 -0.46 13.81
CA ASN A 17 -0.38 -0.46 15.23
C ASN A 17 -1.76 0.17 15.49
N GLU A 18 -2.18 1.08 14.62
CA GLU A 18 -3.44 1.83 14.75
C GLU A 18 -4.54 1.25 13.85
N ALA A 19 -4.21 0.21 13.07
CA ALA A 19 -5.12 -0.41 12.11
C ALA A 19 -5.77 0.61 11.17
N LEU A 20 -4.99 1.58 10.65
CA LEU A 20 -5.51 2.63 9.77
C LEU A 20 -4.65 2.84 8.53
N ILE A 21 -5.28 3.33 7.47
CA ILE A 21 -4.63 3.87 6.29
C ILE A 21 -4.68 5.39 6.40
N HIS A 22 -3.51 6.01 6.44
CA HIS A 22 -3.29 7.45 6.49
C HIS A 22 -2.79 7.93 5.13
N TYR A 23 -3.46 8.91 4.53
CA TYR A 23 -2.99 9.50 3.29
C TYR A 23 -3.23 11.01 3.19
N GLY A 24 -2.37 11.68 2.43
CA GLY A 24 -2.44 13.10 2.15
C GLY A 24 -2.06 13.39 0.70
N PHE A 25 -2.72 14.39 0.10
CA PHE A 25 -2.49 14.80 -1.29
C PHE A 25 -2.18 16.30 -1.36
N GLN A 26 -0.89 16.66 -1.41
CA GLN A 26 -0.47 18.08 -1.40
C GLN A 26 -1.04 18.80 -0.15
N SER A 27 -1.06 20.13 -0.09
CA SER A 27 -1.52 20.91 1.07
C SER A 27 -3.03 20.79 1.40
N LYS A 28 -3.65 19.66 1.07
CA LYS A 28 -5.01 19.28 1.46
C LYS A 28 -4.99 18.60 2.83
N GLU A 29 -6.16 18.53 3.44
CA GLU A 29 -6.40 17.81 4.68
C GLU A 29 -5.99 16.33 4.56
N GLU A 30 -5.22 15.88 5.54
CA GLU A 30 -4.85 14.48 5.70
C GLU A 30 -6.09 13.64 6.06
N LYS A 31 -6.19 12.42 5.53
CA LYS A 31 -7.32 11.52 5.76
C LYS A 31 -6.89 10.21 6.39
N ASN A 32 -7.68 9.74 7.35
CA ASN A 32 -7.46 8.49 8.07
C ASN A 32 -8.66 7.56 7.91
N PHE A 33 -8.40 6.31 7.52
CA PHE A 33 -9.42 5.28 7.37
C PHE A 33 -9.09 4.07 8.22
N LYS A 34 -9.98 3.73 9.15
CA LYS A 34 -9.82 2.55 9.99
C LYS A 34 -10.10 1.28 9.19
N ILE A 35 -9.22 0.30 9.33
CA ILE A 35 -9.37 -1.02 8.71
C ILE A 35 -10.09 -1.93 9.70
N ASN A 36 -11.28 -2.38 9.32
CA ASN A 36 -12.05 -3.29 10.15
C ASN A 36 -11.35 -4.66 10.27
N LYS A 37 -11.30 -5.20 11.49
CA LYS A 37 -10.75 -6.54 11.82
C LYS A 37 -9.25 -6.72 11.53
N PHE A 38 -8.48 -5.64 11.35
CA PHE A 38 -7.03 -5.73 11.23
C PHE A 38 -6.40 -5.81 12.62
N ILE A 39 -5.52 -6.80 12.82
CA ILE A 39 -4.71 -6.97 14.03
C ILE A 39 -3.30 -7.32 13.56
N PHE A 40 -2.32 -6.48 13.89
CA PHE A 40 -0.92 -6.72 13.57
C PHE A 40 -0.26 -7.60 14.64
N LYS A 41 0.36 -8.70 14.21
CA LYS A 41 1.03 -9.68 15.07
C LYS A 41 2.44 -9.96 14.61
N ASN A 42 3.23 -10.57 15.50
CA ASN A 42 4.56 -11.04 15.15
C ASN A 42 4.47 -12.07 14.00
N ASN A 43 5.42 -12.01 13.06
CA ASN A 43 5.47 -12.81 11.83
C ASN A 43 4.38 -12.52 10.79
N ASP A 44 3.53 -11.50 10.97
CA ASP A 44 2.65 -11.06 9.89
C ASP A 44 3.46 -10.49 8.73
N ILE A 45 3.07 -10.86 7.51
CA ILE A 45 3.64 -10.33 6.27
C ILE A 45 2.72 -9.23 5.76
N LEU A 46 3.21 -8.00 5.76
CA LEU A 46 2.49 -6.86 5.18
C LEU A 46 3.02 -6.55 3.78
N GLY A 47 2.12 -6.24 2.86
CA GLY A 47 2.46 -5.81 1.51
C GLY A 47 1.84 -4.46 1.16
N CYS A 48 2.53 -3.70 0.33
CA CYS A 48 2.05 -2.46 -0.28
C CYS A 48 2.17 -2.62 -1.80
N GLY A 49 1.08 -2.39 -2.52
CA GLY A 49 1.05 -2.46 -3.98
C GLY A 49 0.61 -1.13 -4.57
N LEU A 50 1.31 -0.70 -5.62
CA LEU A 50 0.96 0.46 -6.44
C LEU A 50 0.61 -0.04 -7.84
N VAL A 51 -0.59 0.28 -8.31
CA VAL A 51 -1.09 -0.17 -9.61
C VAL A 51 -1.22 1.04 -10.52
N TYR A 52 -0.45 1.02 -11.61
CA TYR A 52 -0.64 1.95 -12.73
C TYR A 52 -1.60 1.32 -13.75
N PRO A 53 -2.63 2.05 -14.20
CA PRO A 53 -3.48 1.56 -15.27
C PRO A 53 -2.67 1.42 -16.56
N PRO A 54 -3.08 0.50 -17.47
CA PRO A 54 -2.49 0.41 -18.80
C PRO A 54 -2.50 1.76 -19.52
N THR A 55 -1.50 2.04 -20.34
CA THR A 55 -1.34 3.33 -21.05
C THR A 55 -2.56 3.71 -21.89
N ILE A 56 -3.30 2.72 -22.43
CA ILE A 56 -4.53 2.95 -23.20
C ILE A 56 -5.70 3.49 -22.35
N LEU A 57 -5.62 3.35 -21.03
CA LEU A 57 -6.56 3.87 -20.04
C LEU A 57 -5.91 4.99 -19.23
N SER A 58 -5.17 5.90 -19.89
CA SER A 58 -4.42 6.99 -19.24
C SER A 58 -5.28 7.96 -18.43
N GLU A 59 -6.60 7.96 -18.64
CA GLU A 59 -7.56 8.73 -17.84
C GLU A 59 -7.84 8.10 -16.47
N LYS A 60 -7.55 6.81 -16.29
CA LYS A 60 -7.65 6.15 -15.00
C LYS A 60 -6.48 6.58 -14.13
N LEU A 61 -6.77 6.81 -12.86
CA LEU A 61 -5.77 7.16 -11.87
C LEU A 61 -5.13 5.89 -11.29
N PRO A 62 -3.81 5.90 -11.02
CA PRO A 62 -3.18 4.82 -10.28
C PRO A 62 -3.74 4.73 -8.87
N TYR A 63 -3.56 3.59 -8.21
CA TYR A 63 -4.02 3.40 -6.84
C TYR A 63 -3.05 2.57 -6.01
N VAL A 64 -3.14 2.76 -4.69
CA VAL A 64 -2.37 2.00 -3.70
C VAL A 64 -3.30 1.08 -2.94
N PHE A 65 -2.86 -0.15 -2.71
CA PHE A 65 -3.56 -1.10 -1.85
C PHE A 65 -2.59 -1.75 -0.88
N PHE A 66 -3.13 -2.29 0.21
CA PHE A 66 -2.37 -2.96 1.24
C PHE A 66 -2.83 -4.40 1.40
N THR A 67 -1.92 -5.25 1.87
CA THR A 67 -2.21 -6.66 2.15
C THR A 67 -1.66 -7.07 3.50
N GLN A 68 -2.30 -8.05 4.11
CA GLN A 68 -1.82 -8.80 5.27
C GLN A 68 -1.89 -10.27 4.93
N ASN A 69 -0.77 -10.99 5.07
CA ASN A 69 -0.65 -12.42 4.81
C ASN A 69 -1.25 -12.82 3.44
N GLY A 70 -0.91 -12.04 2.41
CA GLY A 70 -1.32 -12.28 1.02
C GLY A 70 -2.77 -11.93 0.68
N LYS A 71 -3.54 -11.33 1.62
CA LYS A 71 -4.91 -10.88 1.39
C LYS A 71 -5.02 -9.37 1.46
N GLN A 72 -5.75 -8.77 0.53
CA GLN A 72 -6.00 -7.33 0.55
C GLN A 72 -6.78 -6.94 1.81
N ILE A 73 -6.40 -5.81 2.41
CA ILE A 73 -7.05 -5.22 3.58
C ILE A 73 -7.58 -3.83 3.25
N GLY A 74 -8.78 -3.52 3.71
CA GLY A 74 -9.45 -2.26 3.38
C GLY A 74 -9.73 -2.09 1.88
N LYS A 75 -10.08 -0.85 1.49
CA LYS A 75 -10.21 -0.43 0.10
C LYS A 75 -8.87 0.11 -0.42
N ALA A 76 -8.75 0.21 -1.74
CA ALA A 76 -7.61 0.91 -2.34
C ALA A 76 -7.75 2.43 -2.15
N VAL A 77 -6.64 3.15 -2.22
CA VAL A 77 -6.61 4.62 -2.23
C VAL A 77 -6.27 5.08 -3.64
N LEU A 78 -7.22 5.76 -4.29
CA LEU A 78 -7.02 6.32 -5.62
C LEU A 78 -6.07 7.53 -5.54
N LEU A 79 -5.06 7.57 -6.39
CA LEU A 79 -4.13 8.69 -6.47
C LEU A 79 -4.77 9.87 -7.18
N ASN A 80 -4.27 11.08 -6.91
CA ASN A 80 -4.76 12.31 -7.54
C ASN A 80 -3.95 12.73 -8.79
N GLN A 81 -2.99 11.92 -9.22
CA GLN A 81 -2.13 12.18 -10.37
C GLN A 81 -1.69 10.87 -11.03
N THR A 82 -1.42 10.91 -12.34
CA THR A 82 -1.09 9.73 -13.15
C THR A 82 0.41 9.43 -13.24
N ASN A 83 1.28 10.44 -13.10
CA ASN A 83 2.70 10.36 -13.48
C ASN A 83 3.68 10.64 -12.33
N GLY A 84 3.41 10.11 -11.14
CA GLY A 84 4.32 10.22 -10.00
C GLY A 84 5.37 9.11 -9.96
N ILE A 85 6.63 9.46 -9.65
CA ILE A 85 7.64 8.50 -9.20
C ILE A 85 7.43 8.31 -7.69
N TYR A 86 6.74 7.23 -7.33
CA TYR A 86 6.50 6.89 -5.93
C TYR A 86 7.65 6.02 -5.40
N GLU A 87 8.09 6.33 -4.20
CA GLU A 87 9.12 5.56 -3.50
C GLU A 87 8.48 4.73 -2.39
N PRO A 88 8.93 3.49 -2.16
CA PRO A 88 8.56 2.72 -0.98
C PRO A 88 8.93 3.47 0.30
N TYR A 89 8.02 3.48 1.27
CA TYR A 89 8.22 4.11 2.57
C TYR A 89 8.06 3.07 3.69
N ILE A 90 8.95 3.14 4.68
CA ILE A 90 8.88 2.33 5.90
C ILE A 90 9.30 3.16 7.12
N ALA A 91 8.57 3.03 8.21
CA ALA A 91 8.97 3.57 9.51
C ALA A 91 8.78 2.55 10.63
N LEU A 92 9.83 2.40 11.44
CA LEU A 92 9.88 1.47 12.56
C LEU A 92 10.00 2.26 13.88
N LYS A 93 9.35 1.77 14.93
CA LYS A 93 9.41 2.38 16.27
C LYS A 93 10.03 1.43 17.29
N CYS A 94 9.42 0.27 17.50
CA CYS A 94 9.85 -0.74 18.47
C CYS A 94 9.80 -2.15 17.88
N CYS A 95 10.23 -2.33 16.63
CA CYS A 95 10.23 -3.62 15.93
C CYS A 95 11.36 -3.69 14.91
N SER A 96 11.76 -4.91 14.55
CA SER A 96 12.64 -5.18 13.41
C SER A 96 11.83 -5.88 12.32
N VAL A 97 12.17 -5.66 11.05
CA VAL A 97 11.53 -6.33 9.92
C VAL A 97 12.56 -6.72 8.87
N GLU A 98 12.19 -7.68 8.03
CA GLU A 98 12.86 -7.99 6.78
C GLU A 98 12.05 -7.39 5.62
N THR A 99 12.74 -6.87 4.60
CA THR A 99 12.09 -6.36 3.38
C THR A 99 12.32 -7.33 2.23
N ASN A 100 11.25 -7.56 1.45
CA ASN A 100 11.31 -8.31 0.21
C ASN A 100 10.88 -7.40 -0.94
N PHE A 101 11.86 -7.00 -1.77
CA PHE A 101 11.63 -6.21 -2.99
C PHE A 101 11.57 -7.08 -4.27
N GLY A 102 11.54 -8.40 -4.12
CA GLY A 102 11.43 -9.34 -5.25
C GLY A 102 12.76 -9.70 -5.91
N ASN A 103 13.89 -9.53 -5.23
CA ASN A 103 15.22 -9.86 -5.78
C ASN A 103 15.39 -11.37 -6.06
N ASP A 104 14.71 -12.23 -5.29
CA ASP A 104 14.67 -13.68 -5.52
C ASP A 104 13.24 -14.20 -5.34
N LEU A 105 12.51 -14.28 -6.45
CA LEU A 105 11.13 -14.76 -6.45
C LEU A 105 11.02 -16.29 -6.34
N ASN A 106 12.12 -17.04 -6.49
CA ASN A 106 12.11 -18.49 -6.36
C ASN A 106 12.20 -18.90 -4.90
N SER A 107 13.15 -18.34 -4.15
CA SER A 107 13.33 -18.67 -2.73
C SER A 107 12.48 -17.79 -1.79
N ASN A 108 12.17 -16.56 -2.19
CA ASN A 108 11.40 -15.60 -1.40
C ASN A 108 10.33 -14.90 -2.27
N PRO A 109 9.30 -15.62 -2.74
CA PRO A 109 8.22 -15.01 -3.52
C PRO A 109 7.42 -13.99 -2.69
N PHE A 110 6.79 -13.04 -3.38
CA PHE A 110 5.76 -12.21 -2.74
C PHE A 110 4.64 -13.10 -2.20
N ASN A 111 4.21 -12.82 -0.95
CA ASN A 111 3.06 -13.53 -0.36
C ASN A 111 1.75 -13.21 -1.11
N TYR A 112 1.63 -11.97 -1.61
CA TYR A 112 0.52 -11.59 -2.47
C TYR A 112 0.70 -12.12 -3.90
N SER A 113 -0.30 -12.83 -4.40
CA SER A 113 -0.31 -13.36 -5.77
C SER A 113 -0.82 -12.29 -6.74
N ILE A 114 0.10 -11.64 -7.46
CA ILE A 114 -0.22 -10.59 -8.45
C ILE A 114 -1.12 -11.13 -9.57
N SER A 115 -0.98 -12.41 -9.95
CA SER A 115 -1.85 -13.04 -10.97
C SER A 115 -3.32 -13.17 -10.53
N LYS A 116 -3.60 -13.03 -9.23
CA LYS A 116 -4.96 -13.02 -8.66
C LYS A 116 -5.45 -11.60 -8.37
N HIS A 117 -4.71 -10.57 -8.79
CA HIS A 117 -5.13 -9.19 -8.59
C HIS A 117 -6.36 -8.90 -9.45
N PHE A 118 -7.41 -8.41 -8.81
CA PHE A 118 -8.58 -7.84 -9.48
C PHE A 118 -8.50 -6.32 -9.36
N LEU A 119 -8.98 -5.61 -10.38
CA LEU A 119 -9.05 -4.16 -10.34
C LEU A 119 -9.98 -3.75 -9.19
N ALA A 120 -9.50 -2.84 -8.35
CA ALA A 120 -10.34 -2.30 -7.29
C ALA A 120 -11.54 -1.56 -7.89
N GLU A 121 -12.75 -1.94 -7.50
CA GLU A 121 -14.00 -1.27 -7.89
C GLU A 121 -14.39 -0.18 -6.89
N GLU A 122 -13.89 -0.28 -5.66
CA GLU A 122 -14.15 0.67 -4.58
C GLU A 122 -12.87 1.26 -4.01
N PHE A 123 -12.90 2.57 -3.77
CA PHE A 123 -11.81 3.36 -3.20
C PHE A 123 -12.27 4.10 -1.94
N PHE A 124 -11.32 4.51 -1.10
CA PHE A 124 -11.55 5.42 0.02
C PHE A 124 -11.64 6.89 -0.42
#